data_AF-A0A1Y4D051-F1
#
_entry.id   AF-A0A1Y4D051-F1
#
_cell.length_a   1.000
_cell.length_b   1.000
_cell.length_c   1.000
_cell.angle_alpha   90.00
_cell.angle_beta   90.00
_cell.angle_gamma   90.00
#
_symmetry.space_group_name_H-M   'P 1'
#
loop_
_entity.id
_entity.type
_entity.pdbx_description
1 polymer ?
#
loop_
_entity_poly.entity_id
_entity_poly.type
_entity_poly.pdbx_seq_one_letter_code
_entity_poly.pdbx_strand_id
1 'polypeptide(L)' 'MTANEILSVWNKARKVEGLDDSMFRKDACGALIMYDKYGMQNPFGWEIDHIFPKSLGGDDDLLKTII' A
#
# COMPACT_ATOMS: atom_id res chain seq x y z
N MET A 1 -2.09 -11.17 6.67
CA MET A 1 -2.33 -10.77 5.27
C MET A 1 -2.24 -11.98 4.36
N THR A 2 -3.29 -12.25 3.60
CA THR A 2 -3.25 -13.13 2.43
C THR A 2 -2.71 -12.37 1.23
N ALA A 3 -2.24 -13.08 0.20
CA ALA A 3 -1.81 -12.45 -1.05
C ALA A 3 -2.92 -11.58 -1.70
N ASN A 4 -4.19 -11.99 -1.53
CA ASN A 4 -5.35 -11.25 -2.03
C ASN A 4 -5.55 -9.92 -1.30
N GLU A 5 -5.29 -9.87 0.00
CA GLU A 5 -5.37 -8.61 0.78
C GLU A 5 -4.27 -7.65 0.36
N ILE A 6 -3.05 -8.13 0.17
CA ILE A 6 -1.91 -7.32 -0.30
C ILE A 6 -2.23 -6.73 -1.69
N LEU A 7 -2.72 -7.56 -2.61
CA LEU A 7 -3.12 -7.11 -3.94
C LEU A 7 -4.28 -6.10 -3.90
N SER A 8 -5.26 -6.31 -3.02
CA SER A 8 -6.37 -5.38 -2.83
C SER A 8 -5.89 -4.01 -2.38
N VAL A 9 -4.99 -3.95 -1.39
CA VAL A 9 -4.42 -2.69 -0.90
C VAL A 9 -3.46 -2.06 -1.91
N TRP A 10 -2.63 -2.87 -2.59
CA TRP A 10 -1.80 -2.40 -3.72
C TRP A 10 -2.62 -1.70 -4.79
N ASN A 11 -3.80 -2.26 -5.11
CA ASN A 11 -4.68 -1.69 -6.10
C ASN A 11 -5.29 -0.34 -5.70
N LYS A 12 -5.31 -0.01 -4.39
CA LYS A 12 -5.72 1.31 -3.89
C LYS A 12 -4.64 2.38 -4.06
N ALA A 13 -3.36 2.01 -4.18
CA ALA A 13 -2.27 2.97 -4.37
C ALA A 13 -2.31 3.64 -5.75
N ARG A 14 -1.80 4.87 -5.80
CA ARG A 14 -1.88 5.73 -6.98
C ARG A 14 -0.98 5.20 -8.09
N LYS A 15 -1.52 5.08 -9.31
CA LYS A 15 -0.72 4.75 -10.49
C LYS A 15 0.24 5.90 -10.82
N VAL A 16 1.39 5.57 -11.40
CA VAL A 16 2.37 6.55 -11.86
C VAL A 16 2.39 6.53 -13.38
N GLU A 17 2.10 7.67 -14.00
CA GLU A 17 2.13 7.80 -15.45
C GLU A 17 3.54 7.49 -15.99
N GLY A 18 3.61 6.66 -17.03
CA GLY A 18 4.87 6.26 -17.67
C GLY A 18 5.62 5.11 -16.98
N LEU A 19 5.10 4.53 -15.88
CA LEU A 19 5.65 3.33 -15.24
C LEU A 19 4.67 2.15 -15.33
N ASP A 20 5.20 0.93 -15.24
CA ASP A 20 4.41 -0.30 -15.14
C ASP A 20 3.62 -0.33 -13.83
N ASP A 21 2.29 -0.29 -13.91
CA ASP A 21 1.38 -0.20 -12.76
C ASP A 21 1.26 -1.49 -11.95
N SER A 22 1.76 -2.60 -12.50
CA SER A 22 1.89 -3.88 -11.79
C SER A 22 3.11 -3.88 -10.87
N MET A 23 4.12 -3.09 -11.20
CA MET A 23 5.40 -3.02 -10.48
C MET A 23 5.55 -1.77 -9.64
N PHE A 24 5.13 -0.60 -10.14
CA PHE A 24 5.37 0.71 -9.54
C PHE A 24 4.08 1.47 -9.25
N ARG A 25 3.99 2.02 -8.03
CA ARG A 25 2.90 2.90 -7.61
C ARG A 25 3.42 4.00 -6.69
N LYS A 26 2.54 4.94 -6.34
CA LYS A 26 2.76 5.93 -5.28
C LYS A 26 1.88 5.63 -4.08
N ASP A 27 2.49 5.63 -2.91
CA ASP A 27 1.80 5.49 -1.63
C ASP A 27 0.91 6.72 -1.33
N ALA A 28 0.31 6.75 -0.14
CA ALA A 28 -0.48 7.89 0.32
C ALA A 28 0.36 9.18 0.46
N CYS A 29 1.64 9.08 0.85
CA CYS A 29 2.53 10.22 1.03
C CYS A 29 3.11 10.77 -0.28
N GLY A 30 3.03 10.01 -1.38
CA GLY A 30 3.57 10.36 -2.69
C GLY A 30 4.95 9.77 -3.00
N ALA A 31 5.50 8.95 -2.10
CA ALA A 31 6.68 8.15 -2.29
C ALA A 31 6.45 7.06 -3.34
N LEU A 32 7.48 6.76 -4.13
CA LEU A 32 7.44 5.69 -5.13
C LEU A 32 7.69 4.35 -4.44
N ILE A 33 6.84 3.37 -4.71
CA ILE A 33 6.88 2.04 -4.10
C ILE A 33 6.88 0.94 -5.16
N MET A 34 7.47 -0.21 -4.84
CA MET A 34 7.57 -1.37 -5.74
C MET A 34 6.85 -2.58 -5.18
N TYR A 35 6.01 -3.25 -5.97
CA TYR A 35 5.18 -4.37 -5.50
C TYR A 35 6.00 -5.48 -4.84
N ASP A 36 7.15 -5.84 -5.44
CA ASP A 36 8.05 -6.86 -4.93
C ASP A 36 8.86 -6.44 -3.70
N LYS A 37 8.75 -5.18 -3.25
CA LYS A 37 9.42 -4.64 -2.05
C LYS A 37 8.53 -4.54 -0.81
N TYR A 38 7.37 -5.19 -0.84
CA TYR A 38 6.48 -5.27 0.32
C TYR A 38 7.20 -5.81 1.57
N GLY A 39 7.16 -5.06 2.68
CA GLY A 39 7.74 -5.45 3.97
C GLY A 39 9.27 -5.50 4.00
N MET A 40 9.94 -4.88 3.01
CA MET A 40 11.40 -4.82 2.96
C MET A 40 11.90 -3.42 3.32
N GLN A 41 12.99 -3.36 4.09
CA GLN A 41 13.72 -2.12 4.34
C GLN A 41 14.48 -1.71 3.08
N ASN A 42 13.82 -0.99 2.20
CA ASN A 42 14.31 -0.57 0.89
C ASN A 42 13.80 0.84 0.54
N PRO A 43 14.50 1.63 -0.28
CA PRO A 43 14.00 2.93 -0.74
C PRO A 43 12.65 2.91 -1.46
N PHE A 44 12.27 1.76 -2.03
CA PHE A 44 10.95 1.51 -2.64
C PHE A 44 10.10 0.52 -1.83
N GLY A 45 10.55 0.20 -0.61
CA GLY A 45 9.83 -0.62 0.34
C GLY A 45 8.55 0.06 0.77
N TRP A 46 7.56 -0.76 1.12
CA TRP A 46 6.26 -0.26 1.57
C TRP A 46 5.61 -1.27 2.49
N GLU A 47 4.74 -0.75 3.34
CA GLU A 47 3.99 -1.55 4.30
C GLU A 47 2.51 -1.18 4.25
N ILE A 48 1.67 -2.10 4.71
CA ILE A 48 0.24 -1.82 4.87
C ILE A 48 0.04 -1.33 6.30
N ASP A 49 -0.44 -0.10 6.43
CA ASP A 49 -0.75 0.50 7.72
C ASP A 49 -2.24 0.84 7.83
N HIS A 50 -2.71 0.97 9.06
CA HIS A 50 -4.07 1.35 9.39
C HIS A 50 -4.08 2.84 9.76
N ILE A 51 -4.67 3.69 8.90
CA ILE A 51 -4.80 5.13 9.18
C ILE A 51 -5.65 5.38 10.43
N PHE A 52 -6.60 4.48 10.73
CA PHE A 52 -7.49 4.59 11.88
C PHE A 52 -7.34 3.37 12.79
N PRO A 53 -7.08 3.57 14.10
CA PRO A 53 -6.95 2.47 15.02
C PRO A 53 -8.32 1.83 15.28
N LYS A 54 -8.36 0.49 15.28
CA LYS A 54 -9.57 -0.30 15.56
C LYS A 54 -10.25 0.10 16.87
N SER A 55 -9.48 0.56 17.85
CA SER A 55 -9.95 0.99 19.17
C SER A 55 -10.91 2.19 19.15
N LEU A 56 -10.98 2.93 18.05
CA LEU A 56 -11.87 4.08 17.87
C LEU A 56 -13.08 3.78 16.96
N GLY A 57 -13.34 2.50 16.65
CA GLY A 57 -14.46 2.10 15.77
C GLY A 57 -14.12 2.18 14.27
N GLY A 58 -12.83 2.15 13.93
CA GLY A 58 -12.39 2.03 12.54
C GLY A 58 -12.80 0.67 11.96
N ASP A 59 -13.54 0.71 10.85
CA ASP A 59 -13.90 -0.49 10.10
C ASP A 59 -12.67 -1.00 9.33
N ASP A 60 -12.22 -2.22 9.65
CA ASP A 60 -10.92 -2.78 9.29
C ASP A 60 -10.65 -2.86 7.78
N ASP A 61 -11.71 -2.94 6.98
CA ASP A 61 -11.59 -3.11 5.52
C ASP A 61 -11.46 -1.79 4.76
N LEU A 62 -11.89 -0.68 5.37
CA LEU A 62 -11.95 0.61 4.70
C LEU A 62 -10.67 1.44 4.87
N LEU A 63 -9.84 1.15 5.89
CA LEU A 63 -8.80 2.07 6.35
C LEU A 63 -7.36 1.60 6.13
N LYS A 64 -7.16 0.44 5.48
CA LYS A 64 -5.83 -0.06 5.09
C LYS A 64 -5.27 0.77 3.93
N THR A 65 -4.16 1.45 4.18
CA THR A 65 -3.41 2.24 3.17
C THR A 65 -2.00 1.68 2.99
N ILE A 66 -1.33 2.13 1.93
CA ILE A 66 0.11 1.97 1.77
C ILE A 66 0.84 3.22 2.24
N ILE A 67 1.91 3.02 2.99
CA ILE A 67 2.91 4.01 3.40
C ILE A 67 4.33 3.54 3.05
#